data_AF-A0A2I0T3M1-F1
#
_entry.id   AF-A0A2I0T3M1-F1
#
_cell.length_a   1.000
_cell.length_b   1.000
_cell.length_c   1.000
_cell.angle_alpha   90.00
_cell.angle_beta   90.00
_cell.angle_gamma   90.00
#
_symmetry.space_group_name_H-M   'P 1'
#
loop_
_entity.id
_entity.type
_entity.pdbx_description
1 polymer ?
#
loop_
_entity_poly.entity_id
_entity_poly.type
_entity_poly.pdbx_seq_one_letter_code
_entity_poly.pdbx_strand_id
1 'polypeptide(L)'
;MRSWAVRLSKKCTVILLVAIKYNASLDANLWSSRVTSRGLFKENNERYMKRDLVVRHEENCVHDIFSVQEPSDVVNSLSLCIDIGFENPGSSPVLDIYSPASVAYSIPFIKDCGEDELCICDLFLNVQQKADDG
;
A
#
# COMPACT_ATOMS: atom_id res chain seq x y z
N MET A 1 -34.60 -8.84 53.11
CA MET A 1 -34.50 -8.59 51.65
C MET A 1 -33.07 -8.14 51.37
N ARG A 2 -32.27 -8.94 50.64
CA ARG A 2 -30.87 -8.60 50.35
C ARG A 2 -30.85 -7.81 49.04
N SER A 3 -30.59 -6.51 49.14
CA SER A 3 -30.40 -5.65 47.97
C SER A 3 -28.99 -5.84 47.43
N TRP A 4 -28.89 -6.13 46.12
CA TRP A 4 -27.61 -6.22 45.41
C TRP A 4 -27.41 -4.91 44.64
N ALA A 5 -26.27 -4.26 44.82
CA ALA A 5 -25.85 -3.16 43.98
C ALA A 5 -25.05 -3.70 42.80
N VAL A 6 -25.58 -3.55 41.58
CA VAL A 6 -24.84 -3.84 40.35
C VAL A 6 -23.92 -2.65 40.09
N ARG A 7 -22.60 -2.86 40.26
CA ARG A 7 -21.59 -1.86 39.88
C ARG A 7 -21.42 -1.88 38.36
N LEU A 8 -22.08 -0.96 37.66
CA LEU A 8 -21.82 -0.68 36.26
C LEU A 8 -20.43 -0.03 36.14
N SER A 9 -19.42 -0.84 35.85
CA SER A 9 -18.12 -0.34 35.42
C SER A 9 -18.24 0.10 33.97
N LYS A 10 -18.40 1.40 33.70
CA LYS A 10 -18.19 1.94 32.35
C LYS A 10 -16.72 1.72 32.00
N LYS A 11 -16.42 0.72 31.15
CA LYS A 11 -15.12 0.69 30.47
C LYS A 11 -15.06 1.95 29.62
N CYS A 12 -14.19 2.89 29.99
CA CYS A 12 -13.87 4.04 29.14
C CYS A 12 -13.01 3.50 28.00
N THR A 13 -13.65 2.97 26.95
CA THR A 13 -12.95 2.63 25.72
C THR A 13 -12.59 3.96 25.06
N VAL A 14 -11.31 4.34 25.12
CA VAL A 14 -10.81 5.48 24.33
C VAL A 14 -10.89 5.05 22.86
N ILE A 15 -11.90 5.55 22.15
CA ILE A 15 -11.97 5.41 20.70
C ILE A 15 -10.93 6.38 20.15
N LEU A 16 -9.72 5.89 19.87
CA LEU A 16 -8.67 6.70 19.25
C LEU A 16 -8.97 6.81 17.76
N LEU A 17 -9.46 7.97 17.35
CA LEU A 17 -9.59 8.34 15.94
C LEU A 17 -8.37 9.17 15.56
N VAL A 18 -7.67 8.77 14.50
CA VAL A 18 -6.47 9.48 14.03
C VAL A 18 -6.71 9.92 12.59
N ALA A 19 -6.56 11.21 12.33
CA ALA A 19 -6.66 11.76 10.99
C ALA A 19 -5.29 11.71 10.31
N ILE A 20 -5.22 10.98 9.20
CA ILE A 20 -4.05 10.84 8.35
C ILE A 20 -4.35 11.37 6.95
N LYS A 21 -3.28 11.67 6.21
CA LYS A 21 -3.31 11.90 4.79
C LYS A 21 -2.45 10.85 4.12
N TYR A 22 -2.91 10.28 3.02
CA TYR A 22 -2.06 9.46 2.18
C TYR A 22 -1.99 10.01 0.76
N ASN A 23 -0.81 9.96 0.18
CA ASN A 23 -0.58 10.22 -1.23
C ASN A 23 -0.35 8.88 -1.93
N ALA A 24 -1.13 8.61 -2.97
CA ALA A 24 -0.95 7.45 -3.83
C ALA A 24 -0.36 7.89 -5.17
N SER A 25 0.61 7.16 -5.69
CA SER A 25 1.28 7.48 -6.95
C SER A 25 1.54 6.26 -7.81
N LEU A 26 1.19 6.36 -9.10
CA LEU A 26 1.38 5.32 -10.11
C LEU A 26 2.65 5.60 -10.94
N ASP A 27 3.36 4.53 -11.30
CA ASP A 27 4.67 4.57 -11.99
C ASP A 27 5.69 5.49 -11.30
N ALA A 28 5.49 5.69 -10.02
CA ALA A 28 6.43 6.31 -9.10
C ALA A 28 6.82 5.23 -8.09
N ASN A 29 8.11 5.06 -7.90
CA ASN A 29 8.68 4.32 -6.79
C ASN A 29 9.99 5.01 -6.39
N LEU A 30 10.71 4.44 -5.41
CA LEU A 30 12.02 4.95 -4.98
C LEU A 30 13.17 4.76 -6.00
N TRP A 31 12.97 4.00 -7.10
CA TRP A 31 14.04 3.56 -8.04
C TRP A 31 13.78 3.87 -9.54
N SER A 32 12.60 4.33 -9.91
CA SER A 32 12.09 4.43 -11.29
C SER A 32 11.10 5.59 -11.33
N SER A 33 11.52 6.66 -11.99
CA SER A 33 10.66 7.78 -12.33
C SER A 33 10.45 7.79 -13.84
N ARG A 34 9.31 7.25 -14.29
CA ARG A 34 8.88 7.44 -15.67
C ARG A 34 8.38 8.88 -15.84
N VAL A 35 8.68 9.48 -16.99
CA VAL A 35 8.24 10.84 -17.35
C VAL A 35 6.72 10.89 -17.48
N THR A 36 6.12 9.89 -18.14
CA THR A 36 4.68 9.68 -18.21
C THR A 36 4.31 8.42 -17.45
N SER A 37 3.22 8.48 -16.68
CA SER A 37 2.67 7.31 -16.01
C SER A 37 1.85 6.49 -17.00
N ARG A 38 1.91 5.16 -16.92
CA ARG A 38 1.03 4.24 -17.65
C ARG A 38 -0.32 4.10 -16.96
N GLY A 39 -0.38 4.31 -15.64
CA GLY A 39 -1.61 4.27 -14.86
C GLY A 39 -2.14 5.67 -14.55
N LEU A 40 -3.45 5.87 -14.61
CA LEU A 40 -4.13 7.08 -14.16
C LEU A 40 -5.24 6.72 -13.17
N PHE A 41 -5.32 7.42 -12.04
CA PHE A 41 -6.44 7.26 -11.13
C PHE A 41 -7.73 7.74 -11.81
N LYS A 42 -8.79 6.94 -11.71
CA LYS A 42 -10.06 7.22 -12.40
C LYS A 42 -10.73 8.51 -11.92
N GLU A 43 -10.48 8.89 -10.66
CA GLU A 43 -11.09 10.06 -10.05
C GLU A 43 -10.62 11.38 -10.64
N ASN A 44 -9.31 11.53 -10.86
CA ASN A 44 -8.71 12.80 -11.29
C ASN A 44 -7.99 12.71 -12.64
N ASN A 45 -7.89 11.51 -13.23
CA ASN A 45 -7.16 11.24 -14.47
C ASN A 45 -5.69 11.65 -14.40
N GLU A 46 -5.09 11.56 -13.21
CA GLU A 46 -3.70 11.89 -12.93
C GLU A 46 -2.93 10.68 -12.41
N ARG A 47 -1.60 10.76 -12.44
CA ARG A 47 -0.72 9.73 -11.88
C ARG A 47 -0.68 9.72 -10.35
N TYR A 48 -1.10 10.81 -9.71
CA TYR A 48 -1.04 11.00 -8.27
C TYR A 48 -2.41 11.35 -7.73
N MET A 49 -2.69 10.92 -6.50
CA MET A 49 -3.92 11.20 -5.78
C MET A 49 -3.59 11.44 -4.31
N LYS A 50 -4.35 12.32 -3.67
CA LYS A 50 -4.24 12.59 -2.24
C LYS A 50 -5.58 12.33 -1.57
N ARG A 51 -5.54 11.73 -0.38
CA ARG A 51 -6.72 11.34 0.39
C ARG A 51 -6.53 11.69 1.85
N ASP A 52 -7.62 12.14 2.46
CA ASP A 52 -7.71 12.34 3.90
C ASP A 52 -8.53 11.18 4.48
N LEU A 53 -8.02 10.53 5.52
CA LEU A 53 -8.64 9.34 6.12
C LEU A 53 -8.61 9.46 7.64
N VAL A 54 -9.74 9.18 8.28
CA VAL A 54 -9.80 9.04 9.75
C VAL A 54 -9.78 7.56 10.07
N VAL A 55 -8.64 7.08 10.54
CA VAL A 55 -8.45 5.67 10.91
C VAL A 55 -8.91 5.41 12.34
N ARG A 56 -9.42 4.21 12.55
CA ARG A 56 -9.81 3.65 13.86
C ARG A 56 -8.77 2.60 14.27
N HIS A 57 -8.95 2.05 15.47
CA HIS A 57 -8.14 0.91 15.92
C HIS A 57 -8.39 -0.33 15.05
N GLU A 58 -9.59 -0.49 14.48
CA GLU A 58 -9.89 -1.54 13.52
C GLU A 58 -9.34 -1.23 12.12
N GLU A 59 -9.25 -2.26 11.27
CA GLU A 59 -8.82 -2.11 9.88
C GLU A 59 -9.75 -1.14 9.12
N ASN A 60 -9.15 -0.18 8.42
CA ASN A 60 -9.85 0.78 7.55
C ASN A 60 -9.32 0.61 6.12
N CYS A 61 -10.18 0.16 5.21
CA CYS A 61 -9.82 -0.06 3.80
C CYS A 61 -10.48 0.97 2.89
N VAL A 62 -9.71 1.52 1.96
CA VAL A 62 -10.21 2.39 0.89
C VAL A 62 -9.99 1.69 -0.44
N HIS A 63 -10.99 1.77 -1.31
CA HIS A 63 -10.91 1.20 -2.66
C HIS A 63 -10.79 2.33 -3.67
N ASP A 64 -9.67 2.36 -4.39
CA ASP A 64 -9.41 3.31 -5.47
C ASP A 64 -9.29 2.56 -6.80
N ILE A 65 -9.82 3.16 -7.86
CA ILE A 65 -9.83 2.59 -9.21
C ILE A 65 -8.86 3.38 -10.07
N PHE A 66 -8.04 2.68 -10.86
CA PHE A 66 -7.17 3.27 -11.87
C PHE A 66 -7.39 2.60 -13.22
N SER A 67 -7.08 3.32 -14.29
CA SER A 67 -7.00 2.78 -15.65
C SER A 67 -5.54 2.65 -16.07
N VAL A 68 -5.27 1.71 -16.97
CA VAL A 68 -3.98 1.55 -17.63
C VAL A 68 -4.14 2.09 -19.06
N GLN A 69 -3.25 3.00 -19.45
CA GLN A 69 -3.21 3.58 -20.78
C GLN A 69 -2.60 2.57 -21.79
N GLU A 70 -2.99 2.67 -23.06
CA GLU A 70 -2.50 1.79 -24.13
C GLU A 70 -0.96 1.73 -24.16
N PRO A 71 -0.37 0.54 -24.35
CA PRO A 71 0.96 0.29 -23.84
C PRO A 71 2.07 0.82 -24.75
N SER A 72 3.07 1.45 -24.11
CA SER A 72 4.44 1.51 -24.63
C SER A 72 5.37 0.46 -23.98
N ASP A 73 4.99 -0.11 -22.82
CA ASP A 73 5.78 -1.09 -22.06
C ASP A 73 4.89 -1.96 -21.14
N VAL A 74 4.61 -3.19 -21.57
CA VAL A 74 3.91 -4.24 -20.79
C VAL A 74 4.86 -5.26 -20.15
N VAL A 75 6.18 -5.04 -20.26
CA VAL A 75 7.18 -5.96 -19.69
C VAL A 75 7.38 -5.65 -18.22
N ASN A 76 7.53 -4.37 -17.89
CA ASN A 76 7.72 -3.94 -16.51
C ASN A 76 6.38 -3.83 -15.78
N SER A 77 6.31 -4.31 -14.54
CA SER A 77 5.15 -4.10 -13.66
C SER A 77 4.80 -2.62 -13.50
N LEU A 78 3.54 -2.29 -13.25
CA LEU A 78 3.09 -0.98 -12.81
C LEU A 78 3.39 -0.81 -11.31
N SER A 79 4.13 0.22 -10.92
CA SER A 79 4.42 0.47 -9.50
C SER A 79 3.35 1.38 -8.88
N LEU A 80 2.91 1.04 -7.66
CA LEU A 80 2.06 1.86 -6.82
C LEU A 80 2.81 2.20 -5.53
N CYS A 81 3.00 3.49 -5.23
CA CYS A 81 3.59 3.95 -3.98
C CYS A 81 2.53 4.69 -3.15
N ILE A 82 2.44 4.35 -1.86
CA ILE A 82 1.58 4.99 -0.87
C ILE A 82 2.47 5.65 0.18
N ASP A 83 2.39 6.97 0.28
CA ASP A 83 3.08 7.78 1.28
C ASP A 83 2.07 8.27 2.32
N ILE A 84 2.27 7.93 3.58
CA ILE A 84 1.38 8.25 4.70
C ILE A 84 1.99 9.39 5.53
N GLY A 85 1.17 10.37 5.86
CA GLY A 85 1.50 11.46 6.77
C GLY A 85 0.31 11.84 7.65
N PHE A 86 0.53 12.72 8.63
CA PHE A 86 -0.59 13.27 9.40
C PHE A 86 -1.30 14.40 8.68
N GLU A 87 -2.55 14.59 9.08
CA GLU A 87 -3.27 15.80 8.72
C GLU A 87 -2.58 17.07 9.25
N ASN A 88 -2.10 17.01 10.49
CA ASN A 88 -1.46 18.11 11.22
C ASN A 88 -0.08 17.68 11.73
N PRO A 89 1.00 17.86 10.95
CA PRO A 89 2.34 17.54 11.42
C PRO A 89 2.74 18.44 12.60
N GLY A 90 3.35 17.87 13.64
CA GLY A 90 3.84 18.60 14.83
C GLY A 90 2.87 18.64 16.01
N SER A 91 1.64 18.14 15.87
CA SER A 91 0.74 17.85 17.00
C SER A 91 0.87 16.39 17.44
N SER A 92 0.63 16.11 18.73
CA SER A 92 0.46 14.74 19.22
C SER A 92 -0.93 14.22 18.81
N PRO A 93 -1.07 12.94 18.41
CA PRO A 93 -0.07 11.87 18.35
C PRO A 93 0.83 11.90 17.09
N VAL A 94 2.02 11.28 17.17
CA VAL A 94 2.99 11.17 16.07
C VAL A 94 3.14 9.72 15.57
N LEU A 95 3.67 9.53 14.36
CA LEU A 95 3.89 8.25 13.72
C LEU A 95 5.15 7.67 14.36
N ASP A 96 5.15 6.37 14.56
CA ASP A 96 6.34 5.68 15.01
C ASP A 96 7.45 5.78 13.95
N ILE A 97 8.61 6.31 14.35
CA ILE A 97 9.76 6.53 13.47
C ILE A 97 10.39 5.23 12.97
N TYR A 98 10.11 4.10 13.64
CA TYR A 98 10.57 2.78 13.21
C TYR A 98 9.61 2.12 12.22
N SER A 99 8.41 2.69 12.05
CA SER A 99 7.42 2.22 11.09
C SER A 99 7.60 2.92 9.74
N PRO A 100 7.42 2.21 8.61
CA PRO A 100 7.58 2.82 7.29
C PRO A 100 6.47 3.84 7.03
N ALA A 101 6.86 5.07 6.69
CA ALA A 101 5.92 6.10 6.24
C ALA A 101 5.51 5.93 4.77
N SER A 102 6.22 5.09 4.01
CA SER A 102 5.97 4.84 2.60
C SER A 102 6.00 3.34 2.31
N VAL A 103 5.06 2.86 1.51
CA VAL A 103 5.01 1.47 1.04
C VAL A 103 4.85 1.43 -0.47
N ALA A 104 5.53 0.49 -1.13
CA ALA A 104 5.48 0.31 -2.57
C ALA A 104 4.99 -1.10 -2.92
N TYR A 105 4.09 -1.17 -3.89
CA TYR A 105 3.53 -2.39 -4.47
C TYR A 105 3.83 -2.45 -5.97
N SER A 106 3.94 -3.65 -6.50
CA SER A 106 4.17 -3.92 -7.91
C SER A 106 2.98 -4.71 -8.45
N ILE A 107 2.34 -4.18 -9.49
CA ILE A 107 1.18 -4.77 -10.16
C ILE A 107 1.69 -5.37 -11.48
N PRO A 108 1.83 -6.70 -11.59
CA PRO A 108 2.34 -7.34 -12.78
C PRO A 108 1.34 -7.27 -13.93
N PHE A 109 1.86 -7.21 -15.15
CA PHE A 109 1.06 -7.43 -16.36
C PHE A 109 1.13 -8.90 -16.76
N ILE A 110 -0.01 -9.45 -17.22
CA ILE A 110 -0.05 -10.77 -17.82
C ILE A 110 0.63 -10.68 -19.19
N LYS A 111 1.61 -11.54 -19.42
CA LYS A 111 2.33 -11.61 -20.69
C LYS A 111 2.75 -13.05 -20.97
N ASP A 112 2.44 -13.52 -22.16
CA ASP A 112 2.86 -14.83 -22.68
C ASP A 112 2.45 -16.02 -21.78
N CYS A 113 1.30 -15.93 -21.09
CA CYS A 113 0.84 -16.95 -20.13
C CYS A 113 -0.02 -18.08 -20.75
N GLY A 114 -0.02 -18.21 -22.08
CA GLY A 114 -0.87 -19.19 -22.78
C GLY A 114 -2.31 -18.72 -22.98
N GLU A 115 -3.16 -19.60 -23.52
CA GLU A 115 -4.56 -19.31 -23.85
C GLU A 115 -5.48 -19.22 -22.62
N ASP A 116 -5.10 -19.83 -21.50
CA ASP A 116 -5.85 -19.82 -20.25
C ASP A 116 -5.51 -18.61 -19.36
N GLU A 117 -4.57 -17.76 -19.79
CA GLU A 117 -4.07 -16.59 -19.06
C GLU A 117 -3.49 -16.93 -17.67
N LEU A 118 -3.15 -18.19 -17.41
CA LEU A 118 -2.62 -18.66 -16.13
C LEU A 118 -1.09 -18.79 -16.19
N CYS A 119 -0.40 -17.81 -15.61
CA CYS A 119 1.06 -17.81 -15.55
C CYS A 119 1.57 -18.76 -14.46
N ILE A 120 2.06 -19.95 -14.83
CA ILE A 120 2.69 -20.90 -13.92
C ILE A 120 4.20 -20.95 -14.19
N CYS A 121 5.01 -20.60 -13.19
CA CYS A 121 6.48 -20.60 -13.30
C CYS A 121 7.08 -21.74 -12.47
N ASP A 122 7.75 -22.70 -13.11
CA ASP A 122 8.55 -23.72 -12.44
C ASP A 122 9.99 -23.21 -12.26
N LEU A 123 10.26 -22.58 -11.12
CA LEU A 123 11.56 -22.00 -10.79
C LEU A 123 12.42 -23.03 -10.05
N PHE A 124 13.54 -23.42 -10.65
CA PHE A 124 14.55 -24.25 -9.99
C PHE A 124 15.83 -23.45 -9.69
N LEU A 125 16.39 -23.66 -8.50
CA LEU A 125 17.65 -23.06 -8.08
C LEU A 125 18.69 -24.17 -7.88
N ASN A 126 19.86 -24.02 -8.50
CA ASN A 126 20.99 -24.92 -8.32
C ASN A 126 22.16 -24.15 -7.69
N VAL A 127 22.70 -24.67 -6.59
CA VAL A 127 23.81 -24.05 -5.85
C VAL A 127 25.00 -24.98 -5.88
N GLN A 128 26.17 -24.45 -6.22
CA GLN A 128 27.43 -25.17 -6.14
C GLN A 128 28.40 -24.45 -5.21
N GLN A 129 29.06 -25.23 -4.35
CA GLN A 129 30.16 -24.73 -3.54
C GLN A 129 31.39 -24.59 -4.43
N LYS A 130 31.94 -23.38 -4.52
CA LYS A 130 33.24 -23.16 -5.16
C LYS A 130 34.30 -23.85 -4.30
N ALA A 131 35.03 -24.82 -4.87
CA ALA A 131 36.18 -25.41 -4.20
C ALA A 131 37.28 -24.34 -4.06
N ASP A 132 37.91 -24.31 -2.90
CA ASP A 132 39.06 -23.45 -2.61
C ASP A 132 40.26 -24.03 -3.37
N ASP A 133 40.60 -23.43 -4.51
CA ASP A 133 41.85 -23.72 -5.21
C ASP A 133 42.98 -23.07 -4.37
N GLY A 134 43.48 -23.86 -3.41
CA GLY A 134 44.46 -23.45 -2.40
C GLY A 134 45.77 -22.89 -2.93
#